data_AF-F3FV73-F1
#
_entry.id   AF-F3FV73-F1
#
_cell.length_a   1.000
_cell.length_b   1.000
_cell.length_c   1.000
_cell.angle_alpha   90.00
_cell.angle_beta   90.00
_cell.angle_gamma   90.00
#
_symmetry.space_group_name_H-M   'P 1'
#
loop_
_entity.id
_entity.type
_entity.pdbx_description
1 polymer ?
#
loop_
_entity_poly.entity_id
_entity_poly.type
_entity_poly.pdbx_seq_one_letter_code
_entity_poly.pdbx_strand_id
1 'polypeptide(L)'
;MSMIELLALLEEKDVQLAVKGDQLLVSGKRQSLMEPSVVAMLRENKAALIELINAGEYYSGKADEVDVPAQAIVPGCERITPDMLPLIELDQAAIETIVARVPGGVPN
;
A
#
# COMPACT_ATOMS: atom_id res chain seq x y z
N MET A 1 -6.17 0.09 -20.07
CA MET A 1 -5.79 -0.90 -19.05
C MET A 1 -6.06 -0.29 -17.69
N SER A 2 -6.73 -0.99 -16.80
CA SER A 2 -7.06 -0.51 -15.45
C SER A 2 -5.88 -0.72 -14.50
N MET A 3 -5.89 -0.04 -13.34
CA MET A 3 -4.87 -0.23 -12.30
C MET A 3 -4.82 -1.68 -11.81
N ILE A 4 -5.99 -2.32 -11.64
CA ILE A 4 -6.11 -3.72 -11.22
C ILE A 4 -5.45 -4.65 -12.23
N GLU A 5 -5.68 -4.44 -13.52
CA GLU A 5 -5.06 -5.21 -14.61
C GLU A 5 -3.53 -5.04 -14.62
N LEU A 6 -3.03 -3.83 -14.35
CA LEU A 6 -1.60 -3.57 -14.22
C LEU A 6 -0.99 -4.35 -13.06
N LEU A 7 -1.60 -4.29 -11.88
CA LEU A 7 -1.09 -4.97 -10.69
C LEU A 7 -1.07 -6.50 -10.88
N ALA A 8 -2.13 -7.07 -11.45
CA ALA A 8 -2.19 -8.50 -11.77
C ALA A 8 -1.08 -8.92 -12.77
N LEU A 9 -0.81 -8.10 -13.78
CA LEU A 9 0.28 -8.36 -14.73
C LEU A 9 1.66 -8.29 -14.07
N LEU A 10 1.88 -7.33 -13.17
CA LEU A 10 3.13 -7.20 -12.44
C LEU A 10 3.37 -8.41 -11.53
N GLU A 11 2.32 -8.91 -10.87
CA GLU A 11 2.35 -10.13 -10.07
C GLU A 11 2.73 -11.35 -10.91
N GLU A 12 2.05 -11.58 -12.04
CA GLU A 12 2.36 -12.68 -12.98
C GLU A 12 3.82 -12.64 -13.45
N LYS A 13 4.35 -11.42 -13.66
CA LYS A 13 5.72 -11.20 -14.11
C LYS A 13 6.75 -11.15 -12.99
N ASP A 14 6.36 -11.44 -11.74
CA ASP A 14 7.24 -11.37 -10.57
C ASP A 14 7.89 -9.99 -10.38
N VAL A 15 7.21 -8.92 -10.78
CA VAL A 15 7.64 -7.53 -10.63
C VAL A 15 7.02 -6.94 -9.38
N GLN A 16 7.87 -6.34 -8.56
CA GLN A 16 7.50 -5.72 -7.30
C GLN A 16 7.83 -4.24 -7.33
N LEU A 17 7.01 -3.48 -6.61
CA LEU A 17 7.13 -2.05 -6.50
C LEU A 17 7.41 -1.65 -5.06
N ALA A 18 8.24 -0.63 -4.88
CA ALA A 18 8.43 0.04 -3.61
C ALA A 18 8.65 1.53 -3.84
N VAL A 19 8.45 2.34 -2.81
CA VAL A 19 8.71 3.79 -2.86
C VAL A 19 9.89 4.12 -1.97
N LYS A 20 10.83 4.93 -2.49
CA LYS A 20 11.92 5.54 -1.73
C LYS A 20 11.96 7.03 -2.02
N GLY A 21 11.38 7.82 -1.11
CA GLY A 21 11.14 9.24 -1.37
C GLY A 21 10.17 9.42 -2.53
N ASP A 22 10.57 10.13 -3.58
CA ASP A 22 9.75 10.36 -4.79
C ASP A 22 10.09 9.39 -5.96
N GLN A 23 10.80 8.31 -5.63
CA GLN A 23 11.23 7.32 -6.61
C GLN A 23 10.48 6.01 -6.44
N LEU A 24 9.94 5.52 -7.57
CA LEU A 24 9.41 4.18 -7.71
C LEU A 24 10.59 3.22 -7.93
N LEU A 25 10.87 2.38 -6.94
CA LEU A 25 11.77 1.25 -7.03
C LEU A 25 11.02 0.08 -7.65
N VAL A 26 11.67 -0.58 -8.60
CA VAL A 26 11.11 -1.72 -9.32
C VAL A 26 12.11 -2.87 -9.20
N SER A 27 11.68 -3.99 -8.63
CA SER A 27 12.49 -5.21 -8.49
C SER A 27 11.74 -6.40 -9.11
N GLY A 28 12.47 -7.44 -9.50
CA GLY A 28 11.85 -8.62 -10.11
C GLY A 28 12.78 -9.37 -11.04
N LYS A 29 12.20 -10.27 -11.86
CA LYS A 29 12.94 -11.05 -12.85
C LYS A 29 13.54 -10.13 -13.92
N ARG A 30 14.81 -10.35 -14.26
CA ARG A 30 15.54 -9.54 -15.26
C ARG A 30 14.82 -9.47 -16.62
N GLN A 31 14.19 -10.57 -17.04
CA GLN A 31 13.44 -10.65 -18.30
C GLN A 31 12.23 -9.72 -18.29
N SER A 32 11.45 -9.74 -17.21
CA SER A 32 10.29 -8.87 -17.01
C SER A 32 10.68 -7.38 -17.00
N LEU A 33 11.79 -7.05 -16.31
CA LEU A 33 12.30 -5.68 -16.23
C LEU A 33 12.89 -5.14 -17.54
N MET A 34 13.28 -6.04 -18.46
CA MET A 34 13.77 -5.69 -19.79
C MET A 34 12.64 -5.56 -20.82
N GLU A 35 11.42 -5.95 -20.48
CA GLU A 35 10.29 -5.89 -21.41
C GLU A 35 9.87 -4.42 -21.62
N PRO A 36 9.92 -3.90 -22.87
CA PRO A 36 9.63 -2.49 -23.13
C PRO A 36 8.20 -2.08 -22.75
N SER A 37 7.25 -3.00 -22.90
CA SER A 37 5.85 -2.83 -22.50
C SER A 37 5.75 -2.58 -20.99
N VAL A 38 6.41 -3.39 -20.16
CA VAL A 38 6.40 -3.26 -18.69
C VAL A 38 6.98 -1.92 -18.28
N VAL A 39 8.13 -1.54 -18.84
CA VAL A 39 8.77 -0.26 -18.53
C VAL A 39 7.91 0.93 -18.96
N ALA A 40 7.26 0.87 -20.12
CA ALA A 40 6.34 1.90 -20.59
C ALA A 40 5.15 2.05 -19.64
N MET A 41 4.50 0.94 -19.28
CA MET A 41 3.36 0.93 -18.36
C MET A 41 3.72 1.50 -16.98
N LEU A 42 4.89 1.15 -16.43
CA LEU A 42 5.35 1.68 -15.14
C LEU A 42 5.63 3.19 -15.21
N ARG A 43 6.13 3.70 -16.34
CA ARG A 43 6.37 5.14 -16.54
C ARG A 43 5.07 5.91 -16.68
N GLU A 44 4.12 5.38 -17.44
CA GLU A 44 2.81 5.99 -17.65
C GLU A 44 2.01 6.09 -16.34
N ASN A 45 2.14 5.10 -15.46
CA ASN A 45 1.40 5.04 -14.19
C ASN A 45 2.23 5.45 -12.97
N LYS A 46 3.44 6.00 -13.15
CA LYS A 46 4.41 6.23 -12.05
C LYS A 46 3.80 6.99 -10.87
N ALA A 47 3.13 8.12 -11.14
CA ALA A 47 2.56 8.96 -10.09
C ALA A 47 1.46 8.23 -9.31
N ALA A 48 0.53 7.60 -10.03
CA ALA A 48 -0.55 6.83 -9.43
C ALA A 48 -0.04 5.64 -8.61
N LEU A 49 1.01 4.95 -9.07
CA LEU A 49 1.63 3.86 -8.32
C LEU A 49 2.30 4.33 -7.02
N ILE A 50 2.93 5.51 -7.04
CA ILE A 50 3.51 6.11 -5.82
C ILE A 50 2.41 6.47 -4.84
N GLU A 51 1.33 7.11 -5.30
CA GLU A 51 0.18 7.46 -4.46
C GLU A 51 -0.46 6.21 -3.84
N LEU A 52 -0.68 5.17 -4.66
CA LEU A 52 -1.27 3.91 -4.24
C LEU A 52 -0.41 3.20 -3.17
N ILE A 53 0.91 3.12 -3.37
CA ILE A 53 1.84 2.51 -2.40
C ILE A 53 1.86 3.31 -1.09
N ASN A 54 1.90 4.65 -1.18
CA ASN A 54 1.88 5.51 0.01
C ASN A 54 0.53 5.47 0.74
N ALA A 55 -0.57 5.24 0.03
CA ALA A 55 -1.90 5.02 0.60
C ALA A 55 -2.04 3.63 1.27
N GLY A 56 -1.06 2.73 1.10
CA GLY A 56 -1.09 1.38 1.65
C GLY A 56 -2.00 0.42 0.87
N GLU A 57 -2.45 0.81 -0.33
CA GLU A 57 -3.33 0.01 -1.18
C GLU A 57 -2.57 -1.06 -2.01
N TYR A 58 -1.23 -1.09 -1.88
CA TYR A 58 -0.38 -2.11 -2.49
C TYR A 58 0.66 -2.62 -1.50
N TYR A 59 0.80 -3.94 -1.47
CA TYR A 59 1.85 -4.64 -0.74
C TYR A 59 2.50 -5.67 -1.67
N SER A 60 3.82 -5.74 -1.70
CA SER A 60 4.53 -6.76 -2.45
C SER A 60 4.63 -8.02 -1.58
N GLY A 61 3.81 -9.04 -1.84
CA GLY A 61 3.70 -10.27 -1.05
C GLY A 61 4.94 -11.18 -0.95
N LYS A 62 6.18 -10.69 -1.13
CA LYS A 62 7.43 -11.45 -0.88
C LYS A 62 8.10 -11.15 0.46
N ALA A 63 7.52 -10.31 1.31
CA ALA A 63 7.84 -10.40 2.73
C ALA A 63 7.08 -11.63 3.26
N ASP A 64 7.80 -12.74 3.43
CA ASP A 64 7.37 -14.04 4.00
C ASP A 64 5.87 -14.18 4.26
N GLU A 65 5.06 -14.64 3.30
CA GLU A 65 3.67 -15.11 3.46
C GLU A 65 2.99 -14.63 4.76
N VAL A 66 2.96 -13.31 4.97
CA VAL A 66 2.45 -12.74 6.21
C VAL A 66 0.96 -12.74 6.01
N ASP A 67 0.23 -13.43 6.89
CA ASP A 67 -1.22 -13.34 6.92
C ASP A 67 -1.58 -11.90 7.29
N VAL A 68 -1.83 -11.07 6.27
CA VAL A 68 -2.23 -9.68 6.43
C VAL A 68 -3.72 -9.68 6.75
N PRO A 69 -4.13 -9.23 7.95
CA PRO A 69 -5.53 -9.13 8.30
C PRO A 69 -6.25 -8.22 7.30
N ALA A 70 -7.50 -8.56 6.96
CA ALA A 70 -8.32 -7.68 6.15
C ALA A 70 -8.43 -6.28 6.79
N GLN A 71 -8.42 -5.24 5.95
CA GLN A 71 -8.58 -3.86 6.38
C GLN A 71 -9.89 -3.69 7.17
N ALA A 72 -9.78 -3.42 8.47
CA ALA A 72 -10.93 -3.25 9.36
C ALA A 72 -11.44 -1.80 9.45
N ILE A 73 -10.63 -0.83 9.01
CA ILE A 73 -10.99 0.60 9.01
C ILE A 73 -11.59 0.93 7.65
N VAL A 74 -12.91 1.10 7.61
CA VAL A 74 -13.66 1.42 6.39
C VAL A 74 -13.65 2.92 6.10
N PRO A 75 -13.86 3.35 4.84
CA PRO A 75 -13.97 4.78 4.52
C PRO A 75 -15.09 5.48 5.32
N GLY A 76 -14.77 6.60 5.97
CA GLY A 76 -15.70 7.39 6.79
C GLY A 76 -15.93 6.85 8.20
N CYS A 77 -14.96 6.09 8.74
CA CYS A 77 -15.03 5.46 10.05
C CYS A 77 -14.72 6.47 11.17
N GLU A 78 -15.68 7.25 11.64
CA GLU A 78 -15.42 8.42 12.51
C GLU A 78 -14.61 8.13 13.80
N ARG A 79 -14.56 6.87 14.28
CA ARG A 79 -13.87 6.47 15.51
C ARG A 79 -13.18 5.11 15.37
N ILE A 80 -11.85 5.09 15.51
CA ILE A 80 -11.05 3.86 15.59
C ILE A 80 -11.25 3.17 16.94
N THR A 81 -11.45 1.85 16.90
CA THR A 81 -11.55 0.99 18.09
C THR A 81 -10.38 0.00 18.16
N PRO A 82 -10.07 -0.56 19.36
CA PRO A 82 -9.00 -1.56 19.51
C PRO A 82 -9.08 -2.74 18.56
N ASP A 83 -10.28 -3.28 18.33
CA ASP A 83 -10.49 -4.44 17.45
C ASP A 83 -10.12 -4.18 15.98
N MET A 84 -10.02 -2.90 15.58
CA MET A 84 -9.59 -2.49 14.23
C MET A 84 -8.07 -2.46 14.06
N LEU A 85 -7.30 -2.61 15.15
CA LEU A 85 -5.85 -2.48 15.16
C LEU A 85 -5.18 -3.84 15.48
N PRO A 86 -5.39 -4.90 14.68
CA PRO A 86 -4.97 -6.27 15.01
C PRO A 86 -3.44 -6.47 15.10
N LEU A 87 -2.67 -5.49 14.62
CA LEU A 87 -1.21 -5.53 14.63
C LEU A 87 -0.59 -4.97 15.92
N ILE A 88 -1.39 -4.33 16.78
CA ILE A 88 -0.92 -3.74 18.04
C ILE A 88 -2.02 -3.74 19.11
N GLU A 89 -1.67 -4.14 20.32
CA GLU A 89 -2.59 -4.03 21.45
C GLU A 89 -2.61 -2.58 21.96
N LEU A 90 -3.69 -1.85 21.66
CA LEU A 90 -3.98 -0.53 22.20
C LEU A 90 -5.35 -0.53 22.86
N ASP A 91 -5.43 0.01 24.07
CA ASP A 91 -6.72 0.35 24.63
C ASP A 91 -7.27 1.64 24.01
N GLN A 92 -8.56 1.88 24.24
CA GLN A 92 -9.23 3.04 23.67
C GLN A 92 -8.64 4.37 24.15
N ALA A 93 -8.14 4.44 25.39
CA ALA A 93 -7.57 5.66 25.96
C ALA A 93 -6.23 6.02 25.31
N ALA A 94 -5.42 5.01 24.97
CA ALA A 94 -4.18 5.16 24.22
C ALA A 94 -4.47 5.67 22.80
N ILE A 95 -5.47 5.11 22.12
CA ILE A 95 -5.91 5.57 20.80
C ILE A 95 -6.34 7.05 20.85
N GLU A 96 -7.19 7.41 21.80
CA GLU A 96 -7.67 8.80 21.96
C GLU A 96 -6.52 9.78 22.26
N THR A 97 -5.52 9.34 23.04
CA THR A 97 -4.31 10.12 23.31
C THR A 97 -3.50 10.38 22.04
N ILE A 98 -3.40 9.40 21.13
CA ILE A 98 -2.72 9.54 19.84
C ILE A 98 -3.51 10.50 18.95
N VAL A 99 -4.82 10.29 18.81
CA VAL A 99 -5.69 11.13 17.98
C VAL A 99 -5.63 12.60 18.41
N ALA A 100 -5.66 12.87 19.73
CA ALA A 100 -5.58 14.23 20.27
C ALA A 100 -4.24 14.95 19.96
N ARG A 101 -3.18 14.21 19.60
CA ARG A 101 -1.86 14.75 19.26
C ARG A 101 -1.67 15.02 17.77
N VAL A 102 -2.67 14.76 16.92
CA VAL A 102 -2.59 14.98 15.47
C VAL A 102 -3.30 16.27 15.09
N PRO A 103 -2.62 17.43 15.12
CA PRO A 103 -3.21 18.70 14.70
C PRO A 103 -3.54 18.66 13.21
N GLY A 104 -4.79 19.00 12.86
CA GLY A 104 -5.27 18.98 11.48
C GLY A 104 -5.67 17.58 10.97
N GLY A 105 -5.83 16.60 11.85
CA GLY A 105 -6.35 15.28 11.47
C GLY A 105 -7.75 15.35 10.85
N VAL A 106 -8.01 14.46 9.90
CA VAL A 106 -9.34 14.26 9.28
C VAL A 106 -10.14 13.32 10.18
N PRO A 107 -11.48 13.43 10.27
CA PRO A 107 -12.31 12.37 10.84
C PRO A 107 -11.91 11.04 10.20
N ASN A 108 -11.77 10.00 11.04
CA ASN A 108 -11.42 8.67 10.56
C ASN A 108 -12.52 8.12 9.62
#